data_AF-A0A3B8IMR6-F1
#
_entry.id   AF-A0A3B8IMR6-F1
#
_cell.length_a   1.000
_cell.length_b   1.000
_cell.length_c   1.000
_cell.angle_alpha   90.00
_cell.angle_beta   90.00
_cell.angle_gamma   90.00
#
_symmetry.space_group_name_H-M   'P 1'
#
loop_
_entity.id
_entity.type
_entity.pdbx_description
1 polymer ?
#
loop_
_entity_poly.entity_id
_entity_poly.type
_entity_poly.pdbx_seq_one_letter_code
_entity_poly.pdbx_strand_id
1 'polypeptide(L)' 'WRLGTRNEERGITSGVHTPTFDVDESSLQVGSGLMAWLALEELRG' A
#
# COMPACT_ATOMS: atom_id res chain seq x y z
N TRP A 1 9.08 5.38 -3.57
CA TRP A 1 8.63 4.95 -2.22
C TRP A 1 7.46 3.98 -2.41
N ARG A 2 7.35 2.89 -1.64
CA ARG A 2 6.27 1.90 -1.78
C ARG A 2 5.31 2.05 -0.59
N LEU A 3 4.02 2.13 -0.86
CA LEU A 3 3.00 2.22 0.18
C LEU A 3 3.02 0.94 1.04
N GLY A 4 2.96 1.10 2.35
CA GLY A 4 2.88 -0.02 3.30
C GLY A 4 4.19 -0.77 3.60
N THR A 5 5.30 -0.51 2.90
CA THR A 5 6.56 -1.28 3.11
C THR A 5 7.43 -0.79 4.28
N ARG A 6 6.94 0.14 5.11
CA ARG A 6 7.59 0.59 6.33
C ARG A 6 6.57 1.17 7.32
N ASN A 7 6.55 0.63 8.53
CA ASN A 7 5.82 1.12 9.70
C ASN A 7 6.60 0.74 10.96
N GLU A 8 7.25 1.71 11.61
CA GLU A 8 8.12 1.47 12.77
C GLU A 8 7.32 1.10 14.03
N GLU A 9 6.13 1.66 14.20
CA GLU A 9 5.23 1.35 15.34
C GLU A 9 4.74 -0.10 15.31
N ARG A 10 4.58 -0.67 14.11
CA ARG A 10 4.18 -2.07 13.90
C ARG A 10 5.35 -3.03 13.69
N GLY A 11 6.60 -2.55 13.74
CA GLY A 11 7.80 -3.36 13.50
C GLY A 11 8.04 -3.75 12.03
N ILE A 12 7.25 -3.23 11.08
CA ILE A 12 7.40 -3.46 9.64
C ILE A 12 8.57 -2.62 9.14
N THR A 13 9.77 -3.19 9.14
CA THR A 13 11.01 -2.45 8.81
C THR A 13 11.88 -3.17 7.78
N SER A 14 11.66 -4.47 7.59
CA SER A 14 12.36 -5.31 6.63
C SER A 14 12.04 -4.91 5.18
N GLY A 15 13.08 -4.85 4.35
CA GLY A 15 12.92 -4.58 2.92
C GLY A 15 12.26 -5.74 2.18
N VAL A 16 11.75 -5.44 0.98
CA VAL A 16 11.32 -6.48 0.02
C VAL A 16 12.47 -7.46 -0.25
N HIS A 17 12.14 -8.71 -0.57
CA HIS A 17 13.10 -9.82 -0.78
C HIS A 17 13.90 -10.23 0.47
N THR A 18 13.34 -10.04 1.67
CA THR A 18 13.91 -10.57 2.92
C THR A 18 12.97 -11.62 3.53
N PRO A 19 13.49 -12.59 4.32
CA PRO A 19 12.66 -13.63 4.94
C PRO A 19 11.62 -13.10 5.94
N THR A 20 11.81 -11.88 6.44
CA THR A 20 10.94 -11.21 7.41
C THR A 20 10.24 -10.00 6.81
N PHE A 21 10.15 -9.93 5.48
CA PHE A 21 9.35 -8.91 4.82
C PHE A 21 7.88 -9.03 5.27
N ASP A 22 7.30 -7.89 5.60
CA ASP A 22 5.89 -7.74 5.93
C ASP A 22 5.37 -6.39 5.39
N VAL A 23 4.06 -6.20 5.36
CA VAL A 23 3.41 -5.00 4.80
C VAL A 23 2.30 -4.51 5.71
N ASP A 24 2.15 -3.18 5.82
CA ASP A 24 1.01 -2.61 6.53
C ASP A 24 -0.26 -2.83 5.69
N GLU A 25 -1.11 -3.77 6.11
CA GLU A 25 -2.33 -4.13 5.38
C GLU A 25 -3.31 -2.97 5.15
N SER A 26 -3.25 -1.88 5.92
CA SER A 26 -4.06 -0.68 5.64
C SER A 26 -3.75 -0.07 4.26
N SER A 27 -2.54 -0.33 3.74
CA SER A 27 -2.13 0.06 2.40
C SER A 27 -2.97 -0.57 1.29
N LEU A 28 -3.54 -1.77 1.52
CA LEU A 28 -4.38 -2.45 0.54
C LEU A 28 -5.68 -1.69 0.31
N GLN A 29 -6.30 -1.19 1.38
CA GLN A 29 -7.49 -0.37 1.30
C GLN A 29 -7.20 0.96 0.58
N VAL A 30 -6.09 1.63 0.94
CA VAL A 30 -5.69 2.90 0.32
C VAL A 30 -5.40 2.73 -1.17
N GLY A 31 -4.61 1.71 -1.53
CA GLY A 31 -4.27 1.43 -2.92
C GLY A 31 -5.50 1.10 -3.76
N SER A 32 -6.36 0.22 -3.25
CA SER A 32 -7.59 -0.18 -3.94
C SER A 32 -8.58 0.98 -4.06
N GLY A 33 -8.73 1.77 -3.00
CA GLY A 33 -9.58 2.96 -2.99
C GLY A 33 -9.12 4.02 -4.00
N LEU A 34 -7.81 4.28 -4.08
CA LEU A 34 -7.24 5.19 -5.07
C LEU A 34 -7.47 4.68 -6.51
N MET A 35 -7.25 3.38 -6.76
CA MET A 35 -7.51 2.80 -8.08
C MET A 35 -8.99 2.92 -8.48
N ALA A 36 -9.91 2.64 -7.54
CA ALA A 36 -11.34 2.79 -7.79
C ALA A 36 -11.73 4.24 -8.07
N TRP A 37 -11.18 5.19 -7.29
CA TRP A 37 -11.40 6.61 -7.52
C TRP A 37 -10.90 7.06 -8.89
N LEU A 38 -9.66 6.71 -9.26
CA LEU A 38 -9.09 7.02 -10.58
C LEU A 38 -9.95 6.47 -11.72
N ALA A 39 -10.44 5.23 -11.59
CA ALA A 39 -11.32 4.64 -12.59
C ALA A 39 -12.64 5.41 -12.74
N LEU A 40 -13.23 5.87 -11.64
CA LEU A 40 -14.45 6.68 -11.71
C LEU A 40 -14.21 8.06 -12.30
N GLU A 41 -13.09 8.72 -11.97
CA GLU A 41 -12.74 10.01 -12.55
C GLU A 41 -12.48 9.91 -14.06
N GLU A 42 -11.79 8.87 -14.51
CA GLU A 42 -11.54 8.63 -15.95
C GLU A 42 -12.85 8.45 -16.74
N LEU A 43 -13.88 7.86 -16.13
CA LEU A 43 -15.18 7.64 -16.76
C LEU A 43 -16.10 8.88 -16.76
N ARG A 44 -15.71 9.99 -16.12
CA ARG A 44 -16.51 11.23 -16.11
C ARG A 44 -16.40 12.04 -17.41
N GLY A 45 -15.64 11.56 -18.39
CA GLY A 45 -15.51 12.14 -19.74
C GLY A 45 -16.80 12.10 -20.55
#